data_AF-A0A7J2PXB1-F1
#
_entry.id   AF-A0A7J2PXB1-F1
#
_cell.length_a   1.000
_cell.length_b   1.000
_cell.length_c   1.000
_cell.angle_alpha   90.00
_cell.angle_beta   90.00
_cell.angle_gamma   90.00
#
_symmetry.space_group_name_H-M   'P 1'
#
loop_
_entity.id
_entity.type
_entity.pdbx_description
1 polymer ?
#
loop_
_entity_poly.entity_id
_entity_poly.type
_entity_poly.pdbx_seq_one_letter_code
_entity_poly.pdbx_strand_id
1 'polypeptide(L)' 'MDMSFGLQSLMSEYIVKNKDTLKPGMVDVPVEIDDKVGFLKLHEMGVEIDKLSEEQFNYILKF' A
#
# COMPACT_ATOMS: atom_id res chain seq x y z
N MET A 1 -1.71 -6.59 15.38
CA MET A 1 -1.52 -7.92 14.76
C MET A 1 -2.37 -8.04 13.51
N ASP A 2 -3.62 -7.56 13.54
CA ASP A 2 -4.42 -7.12 12.39
C ASP A 2 -3.63 -6.60 11.18
N MET A 3 -2.77 -5.58 11.34
CA MET A 3 -2.05 -4.97 10.22
C MET A 3 -1.07 -5.95 9.54
N SER A 4 -0.30 -6.71 10.34
CA SER A 4 0.65 -7.70 9.81
C SER A 4 -0.06 -8.80 9.01
N PHE A 5 -1.21 -9.28 9.49
CA PHE A 5 -2.00 -10.26 8.74
C PHE A 5 -2.66 -9.65 7.50
N GLY A 6 -3.06 -8.38 7.55
CA GLY A 6 -3.54 -7.64 6.38
C GLY A 6 -2.49 -7.59 5.26
N LEU A 7 -1.25 -7.26 5.60
CA LEU A 7 -0.13 -7.28 4.66
C LEU A 7 0.11 -8.68 4.09
N GLN A 8 0.16 -9.71 4.94
CA GLN A 8 0.40 -11.09 4.50
C GLN A 8 -0.73 -11.62 3.59
N SER A 9 -1.98 -11.26 3.86
CA SER A 9 -3.12 -11.63 3.02
C SER A 9 -3.02 -11.02 1.63
N LEU A 10 -2.72 -9.72 1.54
CA LEU A 10 -2.59 -9.02 0.27
C LEU A 10 -1.32 -9.45 -0.50
N MET A 11 -0.23 -9.72 0.20
CA MET A 11 0.98 -10.28 -0.42
C MET A 11 0.74 -11.67 -0.99
N SER A 12 -0.08 -12.50 -0.33
CA SER A 12 -0.46 -13.82 -0.86
C SER A 12 -1.21 -13.68 -2.20
N GLU A 13 -2.14 -12.74 -2.29
CA GLU A 13 -2.84 -12.42 -3.55
C GLU A 13 -1.86 -11.88 -4.62
N TYR A 14 -0.98 -10.96 -4.24
CA TYR A 14 0.03 -10.35 -5.13
C TYR A 14 0.95 -11.41 -5.74
N ILE A 15 1.43 -12.36 -4.94
CA ILE A 15 2.30 -13.45 -5.40
C ILE A 15 1.57 -14.31 -6.42
N VAL A 16 0.32 -14.70 -6.16
CA VAL A 16 -0.46 -15.54 -7.09
C VAL A 16 -0.68 -14.81 -8.42
N LYS A 17 -1.01 -13.51 -8.37
CA LYS A 17 -1.26 -12.68 -9.55
C LYS A 17 0.00 -12.40 -10.38
N ASN A 18 1.16 -12.33 -9.75
CA ASN A 18 2.43 -11.97 -10.39
C ASN A 18 3.42 -13.14 -10.49
N LYS A 19 2.98 -14.37 -10.23
CA LYS A 19 3.85 -15.56 -10.15
C LYS A 19 4.76 -15.77 -11.37
N ASP A 20 4.31 -15.35 -12.55
CA ASP A 20 5.03 -15.57 -13.81
C ASP A 20 6.11 -14.50 -14.07
N THR A 21 6.06 -13.37 -13.35
CA THR A 21 7.01 -12.25 -13.48
C THR A 21 7.94 -12.10 -12.28
N LEU A 22 7.57 -12.66 -11.13
CA LEU A 22 8.37 -12.64 -9.91
C LEU A 22 9.62 -13.51 -10.05
N LYS A 23 10.77 -12.93 -9.70
CA LYS A 23 12.04 -13.65 -9.65
C LYS A 23 12.24 -14.28 -8.26
N PRO A 24 12.97 -15.41 -8.16
CA PRO A 24 13.36 -15.96 -6.88
C PRO A 24 14.15 -14.93 -6.06
N GLY A 25 13.78 -14.76 -4.79
CA GLY A 25 14.45 -13.84 -3.89
C GLY A 25 13.49 -13.19 -2.90
N MET A 26 14.00 -12.19 -2.21
CA MET A 26 13.22 -11.34 -1.33
C MET A 26 12.46 -10.31 -2.18
N VAL A 27 11.17 -10.18 -1.92
CA VAL A 27 10.31 -9.20 -2.58
C VAL A 27 9.79 -8.28 -1.49
N ASP A 28 10.13 -7.00 -1.58
CA ASP A 28 9.59 -5.99 -0.69
C ASP A 28 8.09 -5.83 -0.90
N VAL A 29 7.38 -5.39 0.15
CA VAL A 29 5.96 -5.10 0.04
C VAL A 29 5.77 -3.91 -0.92
N PRO A 30 4.98 -4.05 -1.99
CA PRO A 30 4.63 -2.93 -2.85
C PRO A 30 3.96 -1.80 -2.06
N VAL A 31 4.30 -0.55 -2.37
CA VAL A 31 3.78 0.64 -1.67
C VAL A 31 2.26 0.66 -1.67
N GLU A 32 1.63 0.22 -2.75
CA GLU A 32 0.16 0.19 -2.86
C GLU A 32 -0.50 -0.79 -1.87
N ILE A 33 0.19 -1.87 -1.50
CA ILE A 33 -0.29 -2.83 -0.49
C ILE A 33 -0.12 -2.25 0.91
N ASP A 34 1.03 -1.63 1.18
CA ASP A 34 1.31 -1.00 2.47
C ASP A 34 0.32 0.14 2.75
N ASP A 35 0.18 1.07 1.80
CA ASP A 35 -0.77 2.18 1.85
C ASP A 35 -2.20 1.69 2.05
N LYS A 36 -2.61 0.62 1.36
CA LYS A 36 -3.97 0.06 1.51
C LYS A 36 -4.22 -0.43 2.94
N VAL A 37 -3.26 -1.11 3.56
CA VAL A 37 -3.39 -1.55 4.96
C VAL A 37 -3.41 -0.34 5.89
N GLY A 38 -2.57 0.66 5.64
CA GLY A 38 -2.55 1.92 6.39
C GLY A 38 -3.90 2.65 6.35
N PHE A 39 -4.45 2.87 5.16
CA PHE A 39 -5.75 3.53 5.00
C PHE A 39 -6.89 2.75 5.66
N LEU A 40 -6.91 1.42 5.55
CA LEU A 40 -7.91 0.59 6.23
C LEU A 40 -7.81 0.73 7.74
N LYS A 41 -6.59 0.82 8.29
CA LYS A 41 -6.40 1.00 9.73
C LYS A 41 -6.86 2.38 10.21
N LEU A 42 -6.51 3.43 9.49
CA LEU A 42 -6.95 4.80 9.81
C LEU A 42 -8.48 4.88 9.79
N HIS A 43 -9.12 4.30 8.76
CA HIS A 43 -10.57 4.24 8.65
C HIS A 43 -11.22 3.48 9.82
N GLU A 44 -10.68 2.32 10.22
CA GLU A 44 -11.16 1.55 11.38
C GLU A 44 -11.07 2.38 12.68
N MET A 45 -10.02 3.18 12.83
CA MET A 45 -9.81 4.06 13.98
C MET A 45 -10.66 5.34 13.94
N GLY A 46 -11.43 5.57 12.87
CA GLY A 46 -12.19 6.81 12.67
C GLY A 46 -11.29 8.03 12.42
N VAL A 47 -10.07 7.81 11.92
CA VAL A 47 -9.13 8.87 11.58
C VAL A 47 -9.29 9.23 10.10
N GLU A 48 -9.62 10.50 9.85
CA GLU A 48 -9.61 11.08 8.51
C GLU A 48 -8.29 11.80 8.27
N ILE A 49 -7.82 11.76 7.02
CA ILE A 49 -6.62 12.47 6.58
C ILE A 49 -6.95 13.32 5.36
N ASP A 50 -6.16 14.38 5.16
CA ASP A 50 -6.29 15.23 3.99
C ASP A 50 -5.82 14.52 2.72
N LYS A 51 -6.34 14.99 1.57
CA LYS A 51 -5.84 14.64 0.25
C LYS A 51 -5.20 15.87 -0.37
N LEU A 52 -4.06 15.68 -1.02
CA LEU A 52 -3.42 16.75 -1.78
C LEU A 52 -4.40 17.31 -2.83
N SER A 53 -4.49 18.63 -2.89
CA SER A 53 -5.08 19.31 -4.04
C SER A 53 -4.23 19.08 -5.28
N GLU A 54 -4.81 19.29 -6.47
CA GLU A 54 -4.07 19.18 -7.73
C GLU A 54 -2.87 20.14 -7.77
N GLU A 55 -3.03 21.35 -7.24
CA GLU A 55 -1.95 22.32 -7.11
C GLU A 55 -0.82 21.83 -6.19
N GLN A 56 -1.18 21.29 -5.01
CA GLN A 56 -0.21 20.75 -4.06
C GLN A 56 0.56 19.56 -4.63
N PHE A 57 -0.13 18.64 -5.30
CA PHE A 57 0.49 17.49 -5.97
C PHE A 57 1.45 17.93 -7.08
N ASN A 58 1.04 18.89 -7.91
CA ASN A 58 1.88 19.45 -8.96
C ASN A 58 3.09 20.21 -8.40
N TYR A 59 2.95 20.84 -7.24
CA TYR A 59 4.04 21.57 -6.58
C TYR A 59 5.15 20.62 -6.09
N ILE A 60 4.78 19.50 -5.44
CA ILE A 60 5.75 18.55 -4.88
C ILE A 60 6.48 17.71 -5.94
N LEU A 61 5.87 17.48 -7.12
CA LEU A 61 6.48 16.70 -8.21
C LEU A 61 7.39 17.52 -9.14
N LYS A 62 7.42 18.84 -9.02
CA LYS A 62 8.18 19.73 -9.92
C LYS A 62 9.68 19.85 -9.60
N PHE A 63 10.24 18.93 -8.81
CA PHE A 63 11.66 18.92 -8.45
C PHE A 63 12.32 17.58 -8.77
#